data_AF-A0A9W6BK86-F1
#
_entry.id   AF-A0A9W6BK86-F1
#
_cell.length_a   1.000
_cell.length_b   1.000
_cell.length_c   1.000
_cell.angle_alpha   90.00
_cell.angle_beta   90.00
_cell.angle_gamma   90.00
#
_symmetry.space_group_name_H-M   'P 1'
#
loop_
_entity.id
_entity.type
_entity.pdbx_description
1 polymer ?
#
loop_
_entity_poly.entity_id
_entity_poly.type
_entity_poly.pdbx_seq_one_letter_code
_entity_poly.pdbx_strand_id
1 'polypeptide(L)'
;MTTTKPAAPAAAAAAAAGAGAGASSAKALKYCADLQGPVQTAMSAEPRAPVHRVEWRKVMNGDPVEINPSIGSGYKVMSVSEWSARWKRNDDFPTCLAEDCGSSDTREHYFTQTWCRGKRVWASESLCMACHSFSWRSYRDPDFKTPEQYEKELWEGLAASPVGRS
;
A
#
# COMPACT_ATOMS: atom_id res chain seq x y z
N MET A 1 2.91 -59.73 35.44
CA MET A 1 3.83 -60.13 34.36
C MET A 1 4.10 -58.90 33.50
N THR A 2 5.22 -58.24 33.71
CA THR A 2 5.78 -57.26 32.77
C THR A 2 7.29 -57.29 32.93
N THR A 3 7.93 -58.01 32.02
CA THR A 3 9.38 -58.20 31.93
C THR A 3 10.02 -56.92 31.39
N THR A 4 11.08 -56.47 32.06
CA THR A 4 11.99 -55.41 31.61
C THR A 4 13.13 -56.02 30.78
N LYS A 5 13.81 -55.17 29.97
CA LYS A 5 15.27 -55.16 29.60
C LYS A 5 15.55 -55.32 28.08
N PRO A 6 16.67 -54.80 27.49
CA PRO A 6 17.48 -53.57 27.71
C PRO A 6 17.69 -52.74 26.41
N ALA A 7 18.49 -51.66 26.52
CA ALA A 7 18.93 -50.76 25.46
C ALA A 7 20.25 -51.14 24.72
N ALA A 8 20.43 -50.49 23.56
CA ALA A 8 21.66 -50.09 22.82
C ALA A 8 22.40 -51.17 21.98
N PRO A 9 23.03 -50.85 20.82
CA PRO A 9 23.80 -49.61 20.56
C PRO A 9 23.60 -48.90 19.19
N ALA A 10 24.27 -47.75 19.09
CA ALA A 10 24.38 -46.87 17.93
C ALA A 10 25.16 -47.49 16.76
N ALA A 11 24.77 -47.13 15.53
CA ALA A 11 25.60 -47.22 14.33
C ALA A 11 25.39 -45.96 13.47
N ALA A 12 26.48 -45.24 13.25
CA ALA A 12 26.58 -44.12 12.33
C ALA A 12 26.61 -44.61 10.88
N ALA A 13 25.92 -43.92 9.97
CA ALA A 13 26.24 -43.96 8.54
C ALA A 13 25.76 -42.69 7.82
N ALA A 14 26.77 -41.93 7.38
CA ALA A 14 26.86 -41.11 6.17
C ALA A 14 25.72 -40.16 5.79
N ALA A 15 26.07 -38.87 5.86
CA ALA A 15 25.44 -37.78 5.12
C ALA A 15 25.42 -38.08 3.62
N ALA A 16 24.23 -38.01 3.01
CA ALA A 16 24.08 -37.75 1.58
C ALA A 16 23.63 -36.29 1.44
N ALA A 17 24.59 -35.43 1.11
CA ALA A 17 24.32 -34.11 0.57
C ALA A 17 23.68 -34.28 -0.82
N GLY A 18 22.35 -34.11 -0.87
CA GLY A 18 21.58 -34.03 -2.10
C GLY A 18 21.22 -32.58 -2.38
N ALA A 19 21.93 -31.99 -3.35
CA ALA A 19 21.74 -30.63 -3.82
C ALA A 19 20.30 -30.36 -4.27
N GLY A 20 19.77 -29.24 -3.79
CA GLY A 20 18.51 -28.63 -4.23
C GLY A 20 18.53 -27.12 -3.99
N ALA A 21 19.67 -26.48 -4.27
CA ALA A 21 19.73 -25.03 -4.38
C ALA A 21 18.98 -24.64 -5.66
N GLY A 22 17.85 -23.96 -5.50
CA GLY A 22 17.04 -23.51 -6.63
C GLY A 22 15.59 -23.19 -6.34
N ALA A 23 15.14 -23.09 -5.09
CA ALA A 23 13.92 -22.34 -4.81
C ALA A 23 14.27 -20.86 -4.95
N SER A 24 14.15 -20.32 -6.18
CA SER A 24 14.04 -18.89 -6.38
C SER A 24 12.95 -18.40 -5.43
N SER A 25 13.35 -17.67 -4.38
CA SER A 25 12.42 -16.99 -3.49
C SER A 25 11.51 -16.13 -4.37
N ALA A 26 10.32 -16.63 -4.69
CA ALA A 26 9.36 -15.92 -5.51
C ALA A 26 9.12 -14.59 -4.82
N LYS A 27 9.60 -13.50 -5.43
CA LYS A 27 9.45 -12.14 -4.90
C LYS A 27 7.95 -11.94 -4.69
N ALA A 28 7.54 -11.60 -3.47
CA ALA A 28 6.15 -11.34 -3.17
C ALA A 28 5.60 -10.33 -4.20
N LEU A 29 4.56 -10.71 -4.92
CA LEU A 29 3.96 -9.87 -5.96
C LEU A 29 3.34 -8.64 -5.27
N LYS A 30 3.88 -7.46 -5.58
CA LYS A 30 3.39 -6.18 -5.07
C LYS A 30 2.42 -5.57 -6.06
N TYR A 31 1.30 -5.03 -5.58
CA TYR A 31 0.31 -4.38 -6.44
C TYR A 31 0.85 -3.11 -7.14
N CYS A 32 1.91 -2.52 -6.62
CA CYS A 32 2.59 -1.34 -7.16
C CYS A 32 3.83 -1.69 -8.00
N ALA A 33 4.11 -2.98 -8.24
CA ALA A 33 5.20 -3.42 -9.12
C ALA A 33 4.72 -3.59 -10.58
N ASP A 34 5.68 -3.52 -11.50
CA ASP A 34 5.50 -3.75 -12.93
C ASP A 34 4.33 -2.93 -13.52
N LEU A 35 4.31 -1.64 -13.19
CA LEU A 35 3.31 -0.69 -13.68
C LEU A 35 3.67 -0.27 -15.11
N GLN A 36 2.67 -0.22 -15.99
CA GLN A 36 2.82 0.23 -17.38
C GLN A 36 2.68 1.75 -17.53
N GLY A 37 2.46 2.46 -16.43
CA GLY A 37 2.29 3.90 -16.41
C GLY A 37 2.65 4.49 -15.04
N PRO A 38 2.66 5.83 -14.93
CA PRO A 38 3.02 6.49 -13.68
C PRO A 38 1.93 6.33 -12.61
N VAL A 39 2.36 6.27 -11.34
CA VAL A 39 1.46 6.44 -10.20
C VAL A 39 1.12 7.92 -10.07
N GLN A 40 -0.17 8.23 -9.99
CA GLN A 40 -0.63 9.58 -9.68
C GLN A 40 -0.58 9.78 -8.18
N THR A 41 -0.02 10.91 -7.74
CA THR A 41 0.12 11.25 -6.33
C THR A 41 -0.56 12.57 -6.02
N ALA A 42 -1.12 12.70 -4.82
CA ALA A 42 -1.65 13.96 -4.33
C ALA A 42 -1.53 14.04 -2.81
N MET A 43 -1.49 15.26 -2.28
CA MET A 43 -1.53 15.53 -0.86
C MET A 43 -2.82 16.28 -0.50
N SER A 44 -3.38 16.01 0.67
CA SER A 44 -4.51 16.76 1.22
C SER A 44 -4.44 16.88 2.74
N ALA A 45 -5.05 17.94 3.29
CA ALA A 45 -5.19 18.12 4.75
C ALA A 45 -6.35 17.30 5.34
N GLU A 46 -7.26 16.83 4.49
CA GLU A 46 -8.40 15.99 4.87
C GLU A 46 -8.38 14.68 4.03
N PRO A 47 -8.95 13.57 4.53
CA PRO A 47 -9.11 12.33 3.77
C PRO A 47 -9.91 12.55 2.48
N ARG A 48 -9.79 11.68 1.47
CA ARG A 48 -10.63 11.75 0.26
C ARG A 48 -11.99 11.10 0.44
N ALA A 49 -12.10 10.05 1.22
CA ALA A 49 -13.35 9.36 1.47
C ALA A 49 -14.32 10.21 2.32
N PRO A 50 -15.56 10.52 1.88
CA PRO A 50 -16.47 11.43 2.57
C PRO A 50 -16.79 11.03 4.02
N VAL A 51 -17.07 9.75 4.26
CA VAL A 51 -17.31 9.16 5.59
C VAL A 51 -16.16 9.46 6.54
N HIS A 52 -14.93 9.38 6.05
CA HIS A 52 -13.75 9.61 6.87
C HIS A 52 -13.41 11.09 7.08
N ARG A 53 -13.82 11.99 6.16
CA ARG A 53 -13.70 13.44 6.37
C ARG A 53 -14.53 13.91 7.56
N VAL A 54 -15.74 13.35 7.73
CA VAL A 54 -16.62 13.71 8.85
C VAL A 54 -15.98 13.31 10.18
N GLU A 55 -15.52 12.05 10.29
CA GLU A 55 -14.84 11.57 11.49
C GLU A 55 -13.51 12.30 11.74
N TRP A 56 -12.73 12.59 10.69
CA TRP A 56 -11.50 13.38 10.81
C TRP A 56 -11.74 14.76 11.42
N ARG A 57 -12.78 15.48 10.94
CA ARG A 57 -13.13 16.79 11.47
C ARG A 57 -13.51 16.72 12.95
N LYS A 58 -14.27 15.69 13.36
CA LYS A 58 -14.61 15.47 14.76
C LYS A 58 -13.36 15.25 15.61
N VAL A 59 -12.44 14.38 15.17
CA VAL A 59 -11.16 14.15 15.87
C VAL A 59 -10.38 15.45 16.03
N MET A 60 -10.25 16.24 14.97
CA MET A 60 -9.50 17.50 15.01
C MET A 60 -10.15 18.57 15.89
N ASN A 61 -11.48 18.55 16.02
CA ASN A 61 -12.24 19.47 16.87
C ASN A 61 -12.39 19.00 18.34
N GLY A 62 -12.04 17.75 18.64
CA GLY A 62 -12.30 17.15 19.95
C GLY A 62 -13.75 16.70 20.16
N ASP A 63 -14.50 16.47 19.08
CA ASP A 63 -15.87 15.97 19.13
C ASP A 63 -15.91 14.43 19.27
N PRO A 64 -17.00 13.87 19.82
CA PRO A 64 -17.16 12.41 19.91
C PRO A 64 -17.23 11.74 18.52
N VAL A 65 -16.37 10.75 18.29
CA VAL A 65 -16.37 9.87 17.11
C VAL A 65 -17.01 8.52 17.44
N GLU A 66 -17.62 7.88 16.44
CA GLU A 66 -18.24 6.56 16.64
C GLU A 66 -17.18 5.50 16.93
N ILE A 67 -17.39 4.71 17.98
CA ILE A 67 -16.52 3.59 18.28
C ILE A 67 -16.73 2.52 17.22
N ASN A 68 -15.64 2.07 16.58
CA ASN A 68 -15.72 1.00 15.60
C ASN A 68 -16.47 -0.21 16.21
N PRO A 69 -17.54 -0.72 15.56
CA PRO A 69 -18.38 -1.79 16.10
C PRO A 69 -17.64 -3.05 16.54
N SER A 70 -16.45 -3.30 15.98
CA SER A 70 -15.60 -4.44 16.35
C SER A 70 -14.84 -4.27 17.67
N ILE A 71 -14.90 -3.10 18.31
CA ILE A 71 -14.23 -2.79 19.59
C ILE A 71 -15.25 -2.50 20.69
N GLY A 72 -16.43 -2.00 20.30
CA GLY A 72 -17.50 -1.66 21.21
C GLY A 72 -18.59 -0.89 20.49
N SER A 73 -19.47 -0.27 21.25
CA SER A 73 -20.55 0.57 20.72
C SER A 73 -20.55 1.95 21.40
N GLY A 74 -21.15 2.94 20.75
CA GLY A 74 -21.27 4.30 21.26
C GLY A 74 -20.26 5.26 20.66
N TYR A 75 -20.01 6.37 21.37
CA TYR A 75 -19.16 7.45 20.91
C TYR A 75 -18.08 7.77 21.96
N LYS A 76 -16.90 8.18 21.51
CA LYS A 76 -15.79 8.59 22.38
C LYS A 76 -15.03 9.74 21.73
N VAL A 77 -14.58 10.73 22.52
CA VAL A 77 -13.59 11.71 22.07
C VAL A 77 -12.23 11.01 21.99
N MET A 78 -11.61 11.02 20.81
CA MET A 78 -10.35 10.30 20.54
C MET A 78 -9.29 11.25 20.01
N SER A 79 -8.04 11.00 20.37
CA SER A 79 -6.89 11.58 19.67
C SER A 79 -6.72 10.95 18.27
N VAL A 80 -5.94 11.62 17.40
CA VAL A 80 -5.56 11.07 16.09
C VAL A 80 -4.89 9.69 16.22
N SER A 81 -4.06 9.53 17.25
CA SER A 81 -3.34 8.27 17.51
C SER A 81 -4.27 7.11 17.87
N GLU A 82 -5.31 7.37 18.67
CA GLU A 82 -6.33 6.39 19.05
C GLU A 82 -7.25 6.07 17.87
N TRP A 83 -7.72 7.09 17.16
CA TRP A 83 -8.63 6.92 16.03
C TRP A 83 -7.99 6.10 14.89
N SER A 84 -6.70 6.32 14.63
CA SER A 84 -5.96 5.59 13.58
C SER A 84 -5.23 4.33 14.09
N ALA A 85 -5.40 3.93 15.36
CA ALA A 85 -4.57 2.89 16.01
C ALA A 85 -4.55 1.53 15.29
N ARG A 86 -5.59 1.23 14.52
CA ARG A 86 -5.75 -0.05 13.82
C ARG A 86 -5.39 -0.01 12.35
N TRP A 87 -5.09 1.17 11.83
CA TRP A 87 -4.71 1.32 10.45
C TRP A 87 -3.31 0.75 10.27
N LYS A 88 -3.14 -0.06 9.22
CA LYS A 88 -1.89 -0.74 8.95
C LYS A 88 -0.92 0.24 8.31
N ARG A 89 0.38 0.07 8.55
CA ARG A 89 1.38 0.76 7.74
C ARG A 89 1.32 0.26 6.30
N ASN A 90 1.55 1.14 5.33
CA ASN A 90 1.79 0.74 3.94
C ASN A 90 3.31 0.62 3.71
N ASP A 91 3.82 -0.61 3.62
CA ASP A 91 5.25 -0.86 3.40
C ASP A 91 5.70 -0.63 1.95
N ASP A 92 4.76 -0.57 1.01
CA ASP A 92 5.04 -0.26 -0.39
C ASP A 92 5.23 1.24 -0.61
N PHE A 93 4.56 2.06 0.20
CA PHE A 93 4.65 3.51 0.18
C PHE A 93 4.84 4.10 1.58
N PRO A 94 6.00 3.84 2.21
CA PRO A 94 6.19 4.13 3.63
C PRO A 94 6.25 5.62 3.97
N THR A 95 6.56 6.49 3.00
CA THR A 95 6.86 7.90 3.23
C THR A 95 5.67 8.82 3.00
N CYS A 96 5.59 9.86 3.83
CA CYS A 96 4.71 11.00 3.62
C CYS A 96 5.09 11.74 2.32
N LEU A 97 4.09 12.22 1.58
CA LEU A 97 4.30 13.03 0.37
C LEU A 97 4.52 14.53 0.65
N ALA A 98 4.35 14.99 1.89
CA ALA A 98 4.62 16.39 2.24
C ALA A 98 6.13 16.66 2.18
N GLU A 99 6.53 17.66 1.38
CA GLU A 99 7.94 17.94 1.05
C GLU A 99 8.82 18.14 2.29
N ASP A 100 8.31 18.85 3.31
CA ASP A 100 9.07 19.17 4.52
C ASP A 100 8.91 18.16 5.66
N CYS A 101 8.13 17.09 5.49
CA CYS A 101 7.84 16.16 6.58
C CYS A 101 8.90 15.05 6.71
N GLY A 102 9.23 14.37 5.61
CA GLY A 102 10.17 13.26 5.59
C GLY A 102 9.79 12.03 6.46
N SER A 103 8.66 12.06 7.17
CA SER A 103 8.26 10.98 8.07
C SER A 103 7.88 9.71 7.32
N SER A 104 8.25 8.57 7.90
CA SER A 104 7.79 7.24 7.49
C SER A 104 6.74 6.64 8.43
N ASP A 105 6.32 7.38 9.47
CA ASP A 105 5.23 6.96 10.35
C ASP A 105 3.90 7.32 9.68
N THR A 106 3.46 6.42 8.81
CA THR A 106 2.23 6.55 8.03
C THR A 106 1.32 5.37 8.27
N ARG A 107 0.02 5.62 8.25
CA ARG A 107 -1.03 4.63 8.47
C ARG A 107 -2.01 4.64 7.31
N GLU A 108 -2.12 3.51 6.62
CA GLU A 108 -3.03 3.31 5.51
C GLU A 108 -4.47 3.31 5.99
N HIS A 109 -5.18 4.29 5.49
CA HIS A 109 -6.54 4.64 5.87
C HIS A 109 -7.57 4.07 4.89
N TYR A 110 -7.22 4.07 3.61
CA TYR A 110 -8.08 3.65 2.52
C TYR A 110 -7.25 2.91 1.49
N PHE A 111 -7.77 1.77 1.04
CA PHE A 111 -7.20 1.02 -0.06
C PHE A 111 -8.31 0.41 -0.90
N THR A 112 -8.20 0.55 -2.21
CA THR A 112 -9.01 -0.19 -3.17
C THR A 112 -8.11 -0.79 -4.24
N GLN A 113 -8.46 -1.99 -4.67
CA GLN A 113 -7.84 -2.65 -5.78
C GLN A 113 -8.90 -3.42 -6.56
N THR A 114 -8.94 -3.16 -7.85
CA THR A 114 -9.85 -3.83 -8.77
C THR A 114 -9.06 -4.33 -9.97
N TRP A 115 -9.38 -5.54 -10.40
CA TRP A 115 -8.91 -6.11 -11.65
C TRP A 115 -10.10 -6.35 -12.57
N CYS A 116 -10.11 -5.71 -13.75
CA CYS A 116 -11.18 -5.87 -14.72
C CYS A 116 -10.60 -6.06 -16.12
N ARG A 117 -10.95 -7.17 -16.79
CA ARG A 117 -10.50 -7.49 -18.17
C ARG A 117 -8.99 -7.35 -18.36
N GLY A 118 -8.20 -7.87 -17.42
CA GLY A 118 -6.74 -7.78 -17.50
C GLY A 118 -6.15 -6.45 -17.05
N LYS A 119 -6.96 -5.45 -16.68
CA LYS A 119 -6.52 -4.12 -16.24
C LYS A 119 -6.69 -3.93 -14.74
N ARG A 120 -5.61 -3.49 -14.12
CA ARG A 120 -5.49 -3.12 -12.71
C ARG A 120 -5.86 -1.66 -12.52
N VAL A 121 -6.69 -1.40 -11.52
CA VAL A 121 -6.94 -0.06 -10.98
C VAL A 121 -6.81 -0.15 -9.47
N TRP A 122 -6.02 0.73 -8.86
CA TRP A 122 -5.92 0.81 -7.41
C TRP A 122 -5.78 2.24 -6.94
N ALA A 123 -6.18 2.46 -5.68
CA ALA A 123 -5.95 3.69 -4.96
C ALA A 123 -5.63 3.39 -3.49
N SER A 124 -4.69 4.13 -2.92
CA SER A 124 -4.27 4.05 -1.52
C SER A 124 -4.20 5.47 -0.94
N GLU A 125 -4.72 5.64 0.26
CA GLU A 125 -4.57 6.86 1.06
C GLU A 125 -3.94 6.52 2.40
N SER A 126 -2.91 7.27 2.79
CA SER A 126 -2.23 7.10 4.07
C SER A 126 -2.19 8.42 4.84
N LEU A 127 -2.50 8.36 6.14
CA LEU A 127 -2.33 9.47 7.09
C LEU A 127 -0.89 9.46 7.61
N CYS A 128 -0.23 10.61 7.61
CA CYS A 128 1.05 10.78 8.31
C CYS A 128 0.82 11.13 9.79
N MET A 129 1.45 10.40 10.71
CA MET A 129 1.31 10.64 12.14
C MET A 129 2.12 11.81 12.67
N ALA A 130 3.06 12.34 11.86
CA ALA A 130 3.88 13.48 12.24
C ALA A 130 3.24 14.83 11.86
N CYS A 131 2.77 14.96 10.60
CA CYS A 131 2.21 16.21 10.08
C CYS A 131 0.70 16.15 9.83
N HIS A 132 0.06 15.00 10.07
CA HIS A 132 -1.39 14.79 9.85
C HIS A 132 -1.88 15.05 8.41
N SER A 133 -0.97 15.09 7.44
CA SER A 133 -1.33 15.17 6.02
C SER A 133 -1.67 13.80 5.46
N PHE A 134 -2.58 13.78 4.49
CA PHE A 134 -3.01 12.60 3.77
C PHE A 134 -2.26 12.50 2.44
N SER A 135 -1.59 11.36 2.23
CA SER A 135 -0.89 11.02 1.00
C SER A 135 -1.75 10.08 0.17
N TRP A 136 -2.24 10.57 -0.97
CA TRP A 136 -3.00 9.78 -1.94
C TRP A 136 -2.10 9.28 -3.06
N ARG A 137 -2.29 8.02 -3.43
CA ARG A 137 -1.66 7.37 -4.58
C ARG A 137 -2.70 6.59 -5.35
N SER A 138 -2.71 6.72 -6.67
CA SER A 138 -3.60 5.93 -7.52
C SER A 138 -2.95 5.55 -8.83
N TYR A 139 -3.40 4.43 -9.38
CA TYR A 139 -2.91 3.89 -10.63
C TYR A 139 -4.05 3.22 -11.39
N ARG A 140 -3.97 3.29 -12.71
CA ARG A 140 -4.84 2.61 -13.65
C ARG A 140 -3.96 2.14 -14.80
N ASP A 141 -4.02 0.86 -15.14
CA ASP A 141 -3.36 0.37 -16.34
C ASP A 141 -3.83 1.21 -17.54
N PRO A 142 -2.92 1.61 -18.43
CA PRO A 142 -3.29 2.36 -19.62
C PRO A 142 -4.30 1.53 -20.42
N ASP A 143 -5.33 2.20 -20.92
CA ASP A 143 -6.23 1.57 -21.87
C ASP A 143 -5.46 1.25 -23.16
N PHE A 144 -5.89 0.19 -23.86
CA PHE A 144 -5.37 -0.09 -25.20
C PHE A 144 -5.67 1.11 -26.08
N LYS A 145 -4.63 1.82 -26.50
CA LYS A 145 -4.76 2.88 -27.49
C LYS A 145 -4.95 2.23 -28.85
N THR A 146 -5.89 2.74 -29.63
CA THR A 146 -5.90 2.39 -31.06
C THR A 146 -4.62 2.95 -31.72
N PRO A 147 -4.17 2.38 -32.86
CA PRO A 147 -3.01 2.91 -33.59
C PRO A 147 -3.11 4.43 -33.83
N GLU A 148 -4.30 4.93 -34.16
CA GLU A 148 -4.55 6.34 -34.43
C GLU A 148 -4.41 7.21 -33.17
N GLN A 149 -4.84 6.71 -32.01
CA GLN A 149 -4.67 7.41 -30.73
C GLN A 149 -3.20 7.48 -30.33
N TYR A 150 -2.45 6.40 -30.57
CA TYR A 150 -1.00 6.38 -30.34
C TYR A 150 -0.27 7.36 -31.27
N GLU A 151 -0.57 7.33 -32.58
CA GLU A 151 0.02 8.23 -33.55
C GLU A 151 -0.29 9.70 -33.25
N LYS A 152 -1.54 10.01 -32.90
CA LYS A 152 -1.93 11.38 -32.55
C LYS A 152 -1.11 11.92 -31.37
N GLU A 153 -1.01 11.17 -30.27
CA GLU A 153 -0.24 11.61 -29.11
C GLU A 153 1.26 11.75 -29.42
N LEU A 154 1.82 10.85 -30.24
CA LEU A 154 3.20 10.94 -30.69
C LEU A 154 3.45 12.24 -31.46
N TRP A 155 2.58 12.58 -32.42
CA TRP A 155 2.71 13.81 -33.21
C TRP A 155 2.48 15.08 -32.38
N GLU A 156 1.50 15.08 -31.47
CA GLU A 156 1.27 16.20 -30.56
C GLU A 156 2.48 16.43 -29.61
N GLY A 157 3.09 15.36 -29.10
CA GLY A 157 4.31 15.43 -28.29
C GLY A 157 5.53 15.96 -29.05
N LEU A 158 5.70 15.55 -30.31
CA LEU A 158 6.75 16.07 -31.19
C LEU A 158 6.54 17.55 -31.51
N ALA A 159 5.30 17.99 -31.74
CA ALA A 159 4.96 19.39 -32.01
C ALA A 159 5.13 20.29 -30.77
N ALA A 160 4.97 19.74 -29.56
CA ALA A 160 5.11 20.46 -28.30
C ALA A 160 6.57 20.61 -27.82
N SER A 161 7.52 19.84 -28.38
CA SER A 161 8.95 20.02 -28.08
C SER A 161 9.48 21.27 -28.79
N PRO A 162 10.03 22.26 -28.07
CA PRO A 162 10.59 23.45 -28.69
C PRO A 162 11.93 23.09 -29.35
N VAL A 163 11.86 22.71 -30.62
CA VAL A 163 13.05 22.64 -31.46
C VAL A 163 13.51 24.07 -31.74
N GLY A 164 14.61 24.45 -31.09
CA GLY A 164 15.54 25.46 -31.58
C GLY A 164 15.05 26.91 -31.61
N ARG A 165 15.36 27.66 -30.53
CA ARG A 165 15.84 29.04 -30.69
C ARG A 165 17.33 29.05 -30.40
N SER A 166 18.11 28.83 -31.46
CA SER A 166 19.49 29.33 -31.60
C SER A 166 19.45 30.83 -31.86
#